data_AF-A0A2V7PYT2-F1
#
_entry.id   AF-A0A2V7PYT2-F1
#
_cell.length_a   1.000
_cell.length_b   1.000
_cell.length_c   1.000
_cell.angle_alpha   90.00
_cell.angle_beta   90.00
_cell.angle_gamma   90.00
#
_symmetry.space_group_name_H-M   'P 1'
#
loop_
_entity.id
_entity.type
_entity.pdbx_description
1 polymer ?
#
loop_
_entity_poly.entity_id
_entity_poly.type
_entity_poly.pdbx_seq_one_letter_code
_entity_poly.pdbx_strand_id
1 'polypeptide(L)'
;MVTLLPHGHRTGYYRVRTRDEEIGWITEGALRILDPTEVHQPASPDASPPAPPAAEVHVAAGEFDGCPAEGRVSRNYSHAHELEALNRLKNRSALPADADLDSTVTLARLLGDGTDDSGRFDTGKAAEITGYVLHVKPGGQSETGNCRKTDSLHRDTHIELTLSPSDTLEIRRVIVEVTPRWRAAMHAAGTDWLTATLRQTIENKWVRIRGWLLFDDEHKGQAENTHPRGDSNWRGTVWEIHPITALTVVPHS
;
A
#
# COMPACT_ATOMS: atom_id res chain seq x y z
N MET A 1 -9.94 14.41 -21.81
CA MET A 1 -10.09 15.62 -22.63
C MET A 1 -11.37 15.47 -23.43
N VAL A 2 -12.24 16.47 -23.39
CA VAL A 2 -13.53 16.48 -24.11
C VAL A 2 -13.57 17.71 -25.01
N THR A 3 -14.19 17.59 -26.18
CA THR A 3 -14.27 18.68 -27.16
C THR A 3 -15.61 19.38 -27.06
N LEU A 4 -15.61 20.70 -26.93
CA LEU A 4 -16.84 21.51 -26.94
C LEU A 4 -17.44 21.55 -28.35
N LEU A 5 -18.74 21.33 -28.47
CA LEU A 5 -19.43 21.40 -29.76
C LEU A 5 -19.94 22.84 -30.02
N PRO A 6 -19.62 23.46 -31.17
CA PRO A 6 -19.79 24.90 -31.43
C PRO A 6 -21.24 25.42 -31.43
N HIS A 7 -22.24 24.54 -31.43
CA HIS A 7 -23.67 24.90 -31.43
C HIS A 7 -24.48 24.23 -30.30
N GLY A 8 -23.80 23.83 -29.22
CA GLY A 8 -24.40 23.10 -28.11
C GLY A 8 -24.42 23.85 -26.79
N HIS A 9 -24.84 25.12 -26.78
CA HIS A 9 -25.00 25.87 -25.54
C HIS A 9 -26.48 25.96 -25.15
N ARG A 10 -26.79 25.60 -23.91
CA ARG A 10 -28.05 25.90 -23.23
C ARG A 10 -27.69 26.59 -21.93
N THR A 11 -28.55 27.46 -21.40
CA THR A 11 -28.26 28.24 -20.17
C THR A 11 -27.72 27.33 -19.06
N GLY A 12 -26.43 27.51 -18.70
CA GLY A 12 -25.73 26.76 -17.64
C GLY A 12 -25.09 25.41 -18.05
N TYR A 13 -25.16 24.99 -19.32
CA TYR A 13 -24.63 23.72 -19.80
C TYR A 13 -23.94 23.82 -21.17
N TYR A 14 -22.81 23.12 -21.30
CA TYR A 14 -22.10 22.92 -22.56
C TYR A 14 -22.27 21.50 -23.08
N ARG A 15 -22.57 21.37 -24.37
CA ARG A 15 -22.55 20.08 -25.08
C ARG A 15 -21.12 19.72 -25.45
N VAL A 16 -20.69 18.54 -25.04
CA VAL A 16 -19.33 18.05 -25.26
C VAL A 16 -19.33 16.71 -26.00
N ARG A 17 -18.22 16.41 -26.67
CA ARG A 17 -17.91 15.08 -27.21
C ARG A 17 -16.70 14.50 -26.50
N THR A 18 -16.77 13.24 -26.06
CA THR A 18 -15.63 12.53 -25.48
C THR A 18 -14.66 12.04 -26.56
N ARG A 19 -13.52 11.47 -26.16
CA ARG A 19 -12.57 10.85 -27.12
C ARG A 19 -13.16 9.62 -27.81
N ASP A 20 -14.14 8.98 -27.18
CA ASP A 20 -14.83 7.79 -27.68
C ASP A 20 -16.12 8.18 -28.46
N GLU A 21 -16.18 9.42 -28.93
CA GLU A 21 -17.27 10.03 -29.72
C GLU A 21 -18.65 10.15 -29.04
N GLU A 22 -18.76 9.82 -27.75
CA GLU A 22 -20.00 9.98 -27.00
C GLU A 22 -20.36 11.46 -26.81
N ILE A 23 -21.66 11.79 -26.87
CA ILE A 23 -22.16 13.17 -26.79
C ILE A 23 -22.99 13.35 -25.51
N GLY A 24 -22.61 14.33 -24.69
CA GLY A 24 -23.28 14.62 -23.43
C GLY A 24 -23.31 16.12 -23.09
N TRP A 25 -23.82 16.44 -21.91
CA TRP A 25 -23.91 17.80 -21.37
C TRP A 25 -23.13 17.90 -20.06
N ILE A 26 -22.34 18.96 -19.91
CA ILE A 26 -21.59 19.28 -18.69
C ILE A 26 -22.04 20.64 -18.16
N THR A 27 -22.15 20.77 -16.84
CA THR A 27 -22.46 22.04 -16.18
C THR A 27 -21.29 23.02 -16.31
N GLU A 28 -21.61 24.30 -16.53
CA GLU A 28 -20.60 25.35 -16.71
C GLU A 28 -19.56 25.42 -15.57
N GLY A 29 -19.97 25.17 -14.32
CA GLY A 29 -19.07 25.18 -13.16
C GLY A 29 -18.09 24.00 -13.06
N ALA A 30 -18.30 22.92 -13.82
CA ALA A 30 -17.41 21.76 -13.84
C ALA A 30 -16.39 21.81 -15.00
N LEU A 31 -16.43 22.87 -15.82
CA LEU A 31 -15.60 23.00 -17.01
C LEU A 31 -14.42 23.94 -16.75
N ARG A 32 -13.20 23.47 -17.02
CA ARG A 32 -12.02 24.32 -17.20
C ARG A 32 -11.63 24.30 -18.67
N ILE A 33 -11.82 25.42 -19.36
CA ILE A 33 -11.43 25.59 -20.76
C ILE A 33 -9.93 25.91 -20.78
N LEU A 34 -9.14 25.05 -21.42
CA LEU A 34 -7.70 25.25 -21.61
C LEU A 34 -7.45 26.00 -22.92
N ASP A 35 -6.40 26.83 -22.94
CA ASP A 35 -6.03 27.60 -24.14
C ASP A 35 -5.49 26.65 -25.22
N PRO A 36 -5.93 26.73 -26.49
CA PRO A 36 -5.39 25.90 -27.57
C PRO A 36 -3.87 25.97 -27.75
N THR A 37 -3.23 27.03 -27.27
CA THR A 37 -1.77 27.18 -27.29
C THR A 37 -1.06 26.44 -26.15
N GLU A 38 -1.76 26.01 -25.08
CA GLU A 38 -1.21 25.07 -24.08
C GLU A 38 -1.14 23.63 -24.60
N VAL A 39 -1.80 23.32 -25.73
CA VAL A 39 -1.92 21.97 -26.29
C VAL A 39 -1.00 21.75 -27.51
N HIS A 40 -0.25 22.77 -27.94
CA HIS A 40 0.59 22.72 -29.14
C HIS A 40 2.08 22.87 -28.84
N GLN A 41 2.67 21.85 -28.23
CA GLN A 41 4.07 21.49 -28.50
C GLN A 41 4.10 20.07 -29.07
N PRO A 42 4.53 19.87 -30.33
CA PRO A 42 4.88 18.54 -30.81
C PRO A 42 6.15 18.09 -30.07
N ALA A 43 6.08 16.93 -29.41
CA ALA A 43 7.25 16.30 -28.83
C ALA A 43 8.25 15.94 -29.94
N SER A 44 9.43 16.56 -29.93
CA SER A 44 10.59 16.09 -30.68
C SER A 44 11.06 14.73 -30.12
N PRO A 45 11.59 13.82 -30.96
CA PRO A 45 12.23 12.60 -30.50
C PRO A 45 13.68 12.94 -30.13
N ASP A 46 13.85 13.74 -29.09
CA ASP A 46 15.11 13.82 -28.38
C ASP A 46 14.80 13.50 -26.93
N ALA A 47 15.48 12.49 -26.41
CA ALA A 47 15.26 11.95 -25.09
C ALA A 47 15.18 13.09 -24.07
N SER A 48 13.99 13.28 -23.49
CA SER A 48 13.87 14.04 -22.24
C SER A 48 14.96 13.52 -21.30
N PRO A 49 15.73 14.40 -20.64
CA PRO A 49 16.53 13.97 -19.52
C PRO A 49 15.61 13.16 -18.60
N PRO A 50 16.08 12.04 -18.02
CA PRO A 50 15.26 11.31 -17.06
C PRO A 50 14.71 12.32 -16.07
N ALA A 51 13.40 12.20 -15.78
CA ALA A 51 12.80 12.93 -14.67
C ALA A 51 13.79 12.87 -13.50
N PRO A 52 14.06 14.00 -12.80
CA PRO A 52 14.92 13.93 -11.63
C PRO A 52 14.42 12.77 -10.78
N PRO A 53 15.31 11.87 -10.30
CA PRO A 53 14.88 10.72 -9.53
C PRO A 53 13.94 11.25 -8.45
N ALA A 54 12.77 10.61 -8.30
CA ALA A 54 11.85 10.96 -7.23
C ALA A 54 12.71 11.09 -5.97
N ALA A 55 12.74 12.29 -5.37
CA ALA A 55 13.62 12.54 -4.24
C ALA A 55 13.46 11.39 -3.25
N GLU A 56 14.56 10.69 -2.94
CA GLU A 56 14.50 9.49 -2.12
C GLU A 56 13.73 9.82 -0.85
N VAL A 57 12.62 9.10 -0.61
CA VAL A 57 11.78 9.34 0.55
C VAL A 57 12.58 8.93 1.78
N HIS A 58 13.05 9.93 2.52
CA HIS A 58 13.80 9.69 3.74
C HIS A 58 12.85 9.55 4.93
N VAL A 59 12.88 8.39 5.59
CA VAL A 59 12.11 8.13 6.81
C VAL A 59 13.07 8.14 8.01
N ALA A 60 12.77 8.96 9.02
CA ALA A 60 13.57 9.02 10.23
C ALA A 60 13.52 7.68 11.00
N ALA A 61 14.68 7.23 11.47
CA ALA A 61 14.78 6.09 12.38
C ALA A 61 14.41 6.49 13.82
N GLY A 62 14.02 5.50 14.63
CA GLY A 62 13.72 5.72 16.04
C GLY A 62 12.30 6.22 16.30
N GLU A 63 12.18 7.26 17.13
CA GLU A 63 10.90 7.79 17.59
C GLU A 63 10.11 8.48 16.47
N PHE A 64 8.80 8.26 16.47
CA PHE A 64 7.83 8.92 15.59
C PHE A 64 6.65 9.42 16.41
N ASP A 65 6.44 10.74 16.43
CA ASP A 65 5.35 11.42 17.14
C ASP A 65 5.16 10.98 18.60
N GLY A 66 6.24 10.94 19.39
CA GLY A 66 6.25 10.53 20.79
C GLY A 66 6.15 9.01 21.02
N CYS A 67 6.28 8.21 19.95
CA CYS A 67 6.30 6.75 20.00
C CYS A 67 7.67 6.20 19.59
N PRO A 68 8.42 5.53 20.49
CA PRO A 68 9.70 4.90 20.12
C PRO A 68 9.49 3.74 19.14
N ALA A 69 10.56 3.30 18.46
CA ALA A 69 10.45 2.26 17.44
C ALA A 69 9.98 0.91 18.00
N GLU A 70 10.34 0.59 19.24
CA GLU A 70 9.86 -0.57 19.99
C GLU A 70 8.42 -0.43 20.52
N GLY A 71 7.79 0.72 20.32
CA GLY A 71 6.42 0.99 20.73
C GLY A 71 6.24 1.14 22.25
N ARG A 72 5.00 0.95 22.72
CA ARG A 72 4.67 0.92 24.17
C ARG A 72 4.07 -0.43 24.54
N VAL A 73 4.95 -1.35 24.90
CA VAL A 73 4.60 -2.68 25.40
C VAL A 73 4.43 -2.63 26.93
N SER A 74 3.40 -3.31 27.45
CA SER A 74 3.20 -3.42 28.89
C SER A 74 4.27 -4.32 29.50
N ARG A 75 4.93 -3.86 30.57
CA ARG A 75 5.91 -4.66 31.32
C ARG A 75 5.33 -5.93 31.97
N ASN A 76 4.01 -6.02 32.05
CA ASN A 76 3.33 -7.20 32.60
C ASN A 76 3.15 -8.31 31.56
N TYR A 77 3.48 -8.08 30.29
CA TYR A 77 3.44 -9.14 29.28
C TYR A 77 4.66 -10.04 29.43
N SER A 78 4.42 -11.36 29.49
CA SER A 78 5.48 -12.36 29.61
C SER A 78 6.44 -12.37 28.41
N HIS A 79 5.99 -11.85 27.26
CA HIS A 79 6.75 -11.77 26.00
C HIS A 79 7.03 -10.31 25.61
N ALA A 80 7.27 -9.43 26.59
CA ALA A 80 7.44 -8.00 26.32
C ALA A 80 8.63 -7.70 25.40
N HIS A 81 9.75 -8.41 25.57
CA HIS A 81 10.95 -8.20 24.76
C HIS A 81 10.77 -8.65 23.30
N GLU A 82 10.04 -9.73 23.08
CA GLU A 82 9.68 -10.25 21.76
C GLU A 82 8.76 -9.25 21.04
N LEU A 83 7.76 -8.70 21.74
CA LEU A 83 6.89 -7.66 21.19
C LEU A 83 7.66 -6.38 20.86
N GLU A 84 8.59 -5.94 21.71
CA GLU A 84 9.44 -4.78 21.42
C GLU A 84 10.34 -5.02 20.19
N ALA A 85 10.87 -6.24 20.04
CA ALA A 85 11.66 -6.63 18.87
C ALA A 85 10.80 -6.65 17.60
N LEU A 86 9.59 -7.22 17.67
CA LEU A 86 8.63 -7.21 16.58
C LEU A 86 8.23 -5.78 16.18
N ASN A 87 7.96 -4.92 17.16
CA ASN A 87 7.63 -3.52 16.92
C ASN A 87 8.77 -2.78 16.21
N ARG A 88 10.04 -3.03 16.58
CA ARG A 88 11.18 -2.46 15.85
C ARG A 88 11.21 -2.86 14.38
N LEU A 89 10.78 -4.08 14.06
CA LEU A 89 10.69 -4.59 12.70
C LEU A 89 9.51 -3.96 11.93
N LYS A 90 8.33 -3.85 12.56
CA LYS A 90 7.17 -3.13 12.03
C LYS A 90 7.53 -1.66 11.73
N ASN A 91 8.27 -1.03 12.64
CA ASN A 91 8.72 0.36 12.57
C ASN A 91 10.04 0.61 11.79
N ARG A 92 10.46 -0.29 10.89
CA ARG A 92 11.65 -0.03 10.08
C ARG A 92 11.49 1.22 9.21
N SER A 93 12.54 2.05 9.19
CA SER A 93 12.58 3.29 8.40
C SER A 93 13.48 3.19 7.16
N ALA A 94 14.29 2.14 7.05
CA ALA A 94 15.19 1.96 5.92
C ALA A 94 14.43 1.58 4.65
N LEU A 95 14.81 2.18 3.52
CA LEU A 95 14.47 1.66 2.19
C LEU A 95 15.27 0.36 1.97
N PRO A 96 14.64 -0.74 1.53
CA PRO A 96 15.38 -1.93 1.12
C PRO A 96 16.26 -1.64 -0.10
N ALA A 97 17.55 -1.97 0.01
CA ALA A 97 18.46 -1.99 -1.13
C ALA A 97 18.20 -3.24 -1.98
N ASP A 98 18.67 -3.24 -3.23
CA ASP A 98 18.48 -4.40 -4.11
C ASP A 98 19.17 -5.69 -3.58
N ALA A 99 20.23 -5.56 -2.77
CA ALA A 99 20.88 -6.68 -2.09
C ALA A 99 20.05 -7.28 -0.94
N ASP A 100 19.08 -6.53 -0.43
CA ASP A 100 18.16 -6.99 0.61
C ASP A 100 17.01 -7.80 0.00
N LEU A 101 16.76 -7.68 -1.31
CA LEU A 101 15.67 -8.38 -1.97
C LEU A 101 15.95 -9.88 -2.09
N ASP A 102 15.03 -10.67 -1.55
CA ASP A 102 14.88 -12.07 -1.93
C ASP A 102 13.91 -12.16 -3.12
N SER A 103 14.46 -12.19 -4.32
CA SER A 103 13.69 -12.29 -5.57
C SER A 103 12.91 -13.60 -5.70
N THR A 104 13.18 -14.57 -4.84
CA THR A 104 12.46 -15.83 -4.82
C THR A 104 11.12 -15.67 -4.10
N VAL A 105 10.93 -14.64 -3.27
CA VAL A 105 9.64 -14.38 -2.61
C VAL A 105 8.63 -13.78 -3.59
N THR A 106 7.52 -14.51 -3.78
CA THR A 106 6.38 -14.08 -4.60
C THR A 106 5.10 -14.18 -3.78
N LEU A 107 4.03 -13.51 -4.21
CA LEU A 107 2.72 -13.62 -3.54
C LEU A 107 2.24 -15.08 -3.47
N ALA A 108 2.44 -15.84 -4.55
CA ALA A 108 2.08 -17.26 -4.60
C ALA A 108 2.93 -18.10 -3.64
N ARG A 109 4.22 -17.78 -3.47
CA ARG A 109 5.09 -18.46 -2.50
C ARG A 109 4.84 -18.05 -1.07
N LEU A 110 4.38 -16.82 -0.79
CA LEU A 110 3.92 -16.41 0.53
C LEU A 110 2.68 -17.21 0.94
N LEU A 111 1.72 -17.35 0.03
CA LEU A 111 0.55 -18.21 0.26
C LEU A 111 0.97 -19.68 0.39
N GLY A 112 1.61 -20.26 -0.63
CA GLY A 112 2.05 -21.66 -0.62
C GLY A 112 0.96 -22.67 -0.23
N ASP A 113 1.36 -23.91 0.02
CA ASP A 113 0.52 -25.02 0.49
C ASP A 113 0.85 -25.42 1.94
N GLY A 114 1.75 -24.68 2.58
CA GLY A 114 2.48 -25.08 3.78
C GLY A 114 1.67 -24.98 5.05
N THR A 115 1.62 -26.09 5.80
CA THR A 115 1.06 -26.19 7.16
C THR A 115 1.94 -25.54 8.24
N ASP A 116 3.08 -24.93 7.87
CA ASP A 116 3.94 -24.18 8.80
C ASP A 116 4.65 -23.00 8.10
N ASP A 117 4.48 -21.78 8.63
CA ASP A 117 5.22 -20.60 8.17
C ASP A 117 6.61 -20.42 8.81
N SER A 118 6.92 -21.23 9.82
CA SER A 118 8.17 -21.12 10.58
C SER A 118 9.38 -21.40 9.68
N GLY A 119 10.29 -20.43 9.60
CA GLY A 119 11.56 -20.57 8.86
C GLY A 119 11.46 -20.57 7.33
N ARG A 120 10.31 -20.20 6.74
CA ARG A 120 10.15 -20.13 5.27
C ARG A 120 10.91 -18.97 4.63
N PHE A 121 11.00 -17.85 5.34
CA PHE A 121 11.60 -16.61 4.86
C PHE A 121 12.46 -15.98 5.97
N ASP A 122 13.14 -14.88 5.63
CA ASP A 122 14.04 -14.16 6.52
C ASP A 122 13.55 -12.73 6.73
N THR A 123 13.28 -12.36 7.99
CA THR A 123 12.89 -11.00 8.39
C THR A 123 13.97 -9.94 8.09
N GLY A 124 15.23 -10.37 7.93
CA GLY A 124 16.34 -9.53 7.46
C GLY A 124 16.32 -9.26 5.94
N LYS A 125 15.41 -9.89 5.20
CA LYS A 125 15.23 -9.69 3.75
C LYS A 125 13.99 -8.85 3.45
N ALA A 126 13.99 -8.30 2.25
CA ALA A 126 12.89 -7.60 1.64
C ALA A 126 12.37 -8.37 0.43
N ALA A 127 11.20 -7.99 -0.06
CA ALA A 127 10.63 -8.55 -1.27
C ALA A 127 9.93 -7.49 -2.10
N GLU A 128 9.82 -7.75 -3.40
CA GLU A 128 8.98 -7.01 -4.32
C GLU A 128 7.96 -7.97 -4.93
N ILE A 129 6.69 -7.77 -4.61
CA ILE A 129 5.60 -8.67 -5.01
C ILE A 129 4.52 -7.90 -5.76
N THR A 130 3.84 -8.60 -6.66
CA THR A 130 2.63 -8.10 -7.34
C THR A 130 1.41 -8.86 -6.82
N GLY A 131 0.32 -8.15 -6.56
CA GLY A 131 -0.93 -8.72 -6.07
C GLY A 131 -2.14 -7.87 -6.41
N TYR A 132 -3.33 -8.48 -6.36
CA TYR A 132 -4.59 -7.77 -6.46
C TYR A 132 -5.02 -7.27 -5.08
N VAL A 133 -5.34 -6.00 -4.95
CA VAL A 133 -5.79 -5.41 -3.67
C VAL A 133 -7.27 -5.71 -3.49
N LEU A 134 -7.59 -6.61 -2.57
CA LEU A 134 -8.96 -6.93 -2.21
C LEU A 134 -9.55 -5.88 -1.27
N HIS A 135 -8.83 -5.53 -0.20
CA HIS A 135 -9.27 -4.58 0.81
C HIS A 135 -8.13 -3.69 1.30
N VAL A 136 -8.48 -2.44 1.60
CA VAL A 136 -7.63 -1.47 2.30
C VAL A 136 -8.41 -0.96 3.52
N LYS A 137 -7.88 -1.20 4.70
CA LYS A 137 -8.55 -0.85 5.96
C LYS A 137 -7.55 -0.36 7.01
N PRO A 138 -8.02 0.34 8.05
CA PRO A 138 -7.17 0.59 9.19
C PRO A 138 -6.72 -0.74 9.82
N GLY A 139 -5.47 -0.82 10.28
CA GLY A 139 -4.86 -2.01 10.91
C GLY A 139 -5.46 -2.35 12.28
N GLY A 140 -4.71 -3.00 13.16
CA GLY A 140 -5.17 -3.34 14.49
C GLY A 140 -5.69 -2.13 15.29
N GLN A 141 -6.54 -2.40 16.27
CA GLN A 141 -6.91 -1.39 17.26
C GLN A 141 -5.87 -1.42 18.38
N SER A 142 -5.30 -0.27 18.72
CA SER A 142 -4.43 -0.13 19.90
C SER A 142 -3.14 -0.99 19.83
N GLU A 143 -2.49 -1.02 18.68
CA GLU A 143 -1.24 -1.77 18.49
C GLU A 143 -0.09 -1.21 19.32
N THR A 144 0.73 -2.10 19.89
CA THR A 144 1.83 -1.68 20.75
C THR A 144 2.92 -0.94 19.98
N GLY A 145 3.19 -1.33 18.73
CA GLY A 145 4.13 -0.67 17.81
C GLY A 145 3.73 0.78 17.47
N ASN A 146 2.44 1.08 17.56
CA ASN A 146 1.85 2.40 17.36
C ASN A 146 1.49 3.09 18.69
N CYS A 147 2.12 2.67 19.78
CA CYS A 147 1.91 3.20 21.12
C CYS A 147 0.45 3.25 21.57
N ARG A 148 -0.36 2.32 21.07
CA ARG A 148 -1.80 2.20 21.36
C ARG A 148 -2.63 3.40 20.90
N LYS A 149 -2.08 4.27 20.06
CA LYS A 149 -2.86 5.35 19.43
C LYS A 149 -3.90 4.73 18.48
N THR A 150 -5.09 5.33 18.43
CA THR A 150 -6.24 4.77 17.72
C THR A 150 -6.78 5.67 16.61
N ASP A 151 -6.25 6.88 16.48
CA ASP A 151 -6.62 7.80 15.40
C ASP A 151 -6.05 7.32 14.05
N SER A 152 -6.61 7.85 12.97
CA SER A 152 -6.30 7.41 11.61
C SER A 152 -4.88 7.71 11.14
N LEU A 153 -4.17 8.65 11.77
CA LEU A 153 -2.79 8.97 11.40
C LEU A 153 -1.79 8.00 12.02
N HIS A 154 -2.15 7.38 13.14
CA HIS A 154 -1.25 6.54 13.92
C HIS A 154 -1.53 5.05 13.87
N ARG A 155 -2.60 4.63 13.19
CA ARG A 155 -2.79 3.21 12.90
C ARG A 155 -2.12 2.83 11.59
N ASP A 156 -1.68 1.58 11.48
CA ASP A 156 -1.21 1.04 10.21
C ASP A 156 -2.36 1.05 9.17
N THR A 157 -2.02 1.14 7.89
CA THR A 157 -2.96 0.82 6.82
C THR A 157 -2.73 -0.64 6.46
N HIS A 158 -3.72 -1.46 6.72
CA HIS A 158 -3.75 -2.88 6.41
C HIS A 158 -4.29 -3.08 4.99
N ILE A 159 -3.49 -3.72 4.14
CA ILE A 159 -3.81 -3.98 2.73
C ILE A 159 -3.81 -5.49 2.51
N GLU A 160 -4.93 -6.01 2.04
CA GLU A 160 -5.09 -7.44 1.75
C GLU A 160 -4.86 -7.71 0.27
N LEU A 161 -3.85 -8.52 -0.03
CA LEU A 161 -3.51 -8.95 -1.38
C LEU A 161 -4.00 -10.36 -1.66
N THR A 162 -4.51 -10.58 -2.87
CA THR A 162 -4.88 -11.91 -3.38
C THR A 162 -4.26 -12.18 -4.75
N LEU A 163 -4.22 -13.45 -5.14
CA LEU A 163 -3.67 -13.89 -6.44
C LEU A 163 -4.61 -13.58 -7.62
N SER A 164 -5.87 -13.29 -7.35
CA SER A 164 -6.90 -13.09 -8.39
C SER A 164 -8.01 -12.18 -7.86
N PRO A 165 -8.61 -11.33 -8.71
CA PRO A 165 -9.80 -10.56 -8.36
C PRO A 165 -10.99 -11.42 -7.90
N SER A 166 -11.07 -12.67 -8.35
CA SER A 166 -12.11 -13.62 -7.94
C SER A 166 -11.81 -14.34 -6.63
N ASP A 167 -10.59 -14.22 -6.11
CA ASP A 167 -10.23 -14.81 -4.84
C ASP A 167 -10.60 -13.87 -3.69
N THR A 168 -11.65 -14.25 -2.97
CA THR A 168 -12.20 -13.47 -1.84
C THR A 168 -12.08 -14.23 -0.52
N LEU A 169 -11.49 -15.43 -0.49
CA LEU A 169 -11.38 -16.22 0.73
C LEU A 169 -10.34 -15.60 1.67
N GLU A 170 -10.68 -15.46 2.95
CA GLU A 170 -9.79 -14.87 3.97
C GLU A 170 -8.46 -15.63 4.09
N ILE A 171 -8.52 -16.96 4.12
CA ILE A 171 -7.36 -17.85 4.18
C ILE A 171 -6.48 -17.84 2.91
N ARG A 172 -6.79 -17.02 1.90
CA ARG A 172 -5.97 -16.85 0.68
C ARG A 172 -5.47 -15.42 0.49
N ARG A 173 -5.41 -14.67 1.59
CA ARG A 173 -4.94 -13.27 1.61
C ARG A 173 -3.54 -13.18 2.22
N VAL A 174 -2.72 -12.31 1.65
CA VAL A 174 -1.44 -11.87 2.24
C VAL A 174 -1.57 -10.43 2.67
N ILE A 175 -1.04 -10.09 3.83
CA ILE A 175 -1.13 -8.74 4.38
C ILE A 175 0.15 -7.99 4.08
N VAL A 176 -0.03 -6.74 3.71
CA VAL A 176 1.05 -5.76 3.60
C VAL A 176 0.60 -4.47 4.27
N GLU A 177 1.50 -3.78 4.94
CA GLU A 177 1.10 -2.64 5.79
C GLU A 177 1.90 -1.36 5.53
N VAL A 178 1.19 -0.22 5.48
CA VAL A 178 1.79 1.11 5.57
C VAL A 178 1.77 1.55 7.02
N THR A 179 2.93 1.85 7.59
CA THR A 179 3.01 2.37 8.95
C THR A 179 2.90 3.90 9.00
N PRO A 180 2.54 4.50 10.15
CA PRO A 180 2.46 5.95 10.34
C PRO A 180 3.69 6.71 9.88
N ARG A 181 4.89 6.19 10.16
CA ARG A 181 6.16 6.80 9.74
C ARG A 181 6.30 6.91 8.22
N TRP A 182 5.96 5.84 7.50
CA TRP A 182 6.02 5.80 6.05
C TRP A 182 4.95 6.69 5.44
N ARG A 183 3.74 6.66 6.00
CA ARG A 183 2.65 7.55 5.60
C ARG A 183 3.05 9.03 5.71
N ALA A 184 3.63 9.43 6.85
CA ALA A 184 4.06 10.80 7.07
C ALA A 184 5.20 11.22 6.13
N ALA A 185 6.18 10.34 5.90
CA ALA A 185 7.28 10.61 4.97
C ALA A 185 6.80 10.75 3.52
N MET A 186 5.89 9.88 3.08
CA MET A 186 5.28 9.98 1.75
C MET A 186 4.46 11.26 1.60
N HIS A 187 3.70 11.65 2.63
CA HIS A 187 2.97 12.91 2.63
C HIS A 187 3.93 14.11 2.51
N ALA A 188 5.06 14.11 3.24
CA ALA A 188 6.09 15.13 3.12
C ALA A 188 6.73 15.16 1.72
N ALA A 189 6.80 14.01 1.05
CA ALA A 189 7.23 13.88 -0.35
C ALA A 189 6.10 14.16 -1.37
N GLY A 190 4.94 14.64 -0.93
CA GLY A 190 3.83 15.03 -1.81
C GLY A 190 2.95 13.87 -2.30
N THR A 191 3.07 12.70 -1.71
CA THR A 191 2.25 11.51 -2.04
C THR A 191 1.34 11.15 -0.86
N ASP A 192 0.04 11.10 -1.08
CA ASP A 192 -0.92 10.81 -0.02
C ASP A 192 -1.13 9.30 0.19
N TRP A 193 -0.63 8.79 1.32
CA TRP A 193 -0.79 7.40 1.78
C TRP A 193 -1.75 7.27 2.99
N LEU A 194 -2.66 8.23 3.18
CA LEU A 194 -3.78 8.06 4.11
C LEU A 194 -4.57 6.80 3.73
N THR A 195 -5.05 6.06 4.74
CA THR A 195 -5.83 4.84 4.53
C THR A 195 -7.04 5.07 3.62
N ALA A 196 -7.73 6.21 3.76
CA ALA A 196 -8.87 6.56 2.93
C ALA A 196 -8.47 6.81 1.46
N THR A 197 -7.33 7.48 1.24
CA THR A 197 -6.81 7.75 -0.10
C THR A 197 -6.33 6.47 -0.76
N LEU A 198 -5.59 5.62 -0.06
CA LEU A 198 -5.19 4.30 -0.56
C LEU A 198 -6.43 3.47 -0.90
N ARG A 199 -7.42 3.41 -0.02
CA ARG A 199 -8.69 2.72 -0.29
C ARG A 199 -9.30 3.14 -1.62
N GLN A 200 -9.41 4.44 -1.87
CA GLN A 200 -9.99 4.95 -3.13
C GLN A 200 -9.12 4.71 -4.36
N THR A 201 -7.80 4.70 -4.17
CA THR A 201 -6.85 4.73 -5.28
C THR A 201 -6.31 3.36 -5.68
N ILE A 202 -6.33 2.37 -4.78
CA ILE A 202 -5.70 1.06 -5.02
C ILE A 202 -6.63 -0.14 -4.78
N GLU A 203 -7.73 -0.03 -4.04
CA GLU A 203 -8.68 -1.16 -3.94
C GLU A 203 -9.18 -1.56 -5.33
N ASN A 204 -9.31 -2.86 -5.52
CA ASN A 204 -9.70 -3.48 -6.78
C ASN A 204 -8.72 -3.25 -7.94
N LYS A 205 -7.45 -3.00 -7.64
CA LYS A 205 -6.38 -2.84 -8.64
C LYS A 205 -5.23 -3.80 -8.36
N TRP A 206 -4.46 -4.05 -9.41
CA TRP A 206 -3.17 -4.70 -9.28
C TRP A 206 -2.13 -3.69 -8.82
N VAL A 207 -1.35 -4.08 -7.82
CA VAL A 207 -0.25 -3.28 -7.30
C VAL A 207 1.02 -4.09 -7.26
N ARG A 208 2.14 -3.41 -7.50
CA ARG A 208 3.48 -3.88 -7.18
C ARG A 208 3.95 -3.17 -5.91
N ILE A 209 4.40 -3.95 -4.94
CA ILE A 209 4.76 -3.49 -3.61
C ILE A 209 6.17 -3.95 -3.30
N ARG A 210 7.00 -3.04 -2.80
CA ARG A 210 8.32 -3.33 -2.23
C ARG A 210 8.32 -3.00 -0.75
N GLY A 211 8.88 -3.87 0.06
CA GLY A 211 9.09 -3.60 1.47
C GLY A 211 9.77 -4.76 2.16
N TRP A 212 9.79 -4.70 3.48
CA TRP A 212 10.51 -5.69 4.26
C TRP A 212 9.65 -6.89 4.64
N LEU A 213 10.25 -8.08 4.63
CA LEU A 213 9.58 -9.27 5.15
C LEU A 213 9.49 -9.19 6.66
N LEU A 214 8.35 -9.61 7.19
CA LEU A 214 8.10 -9.65 8.62
C LEU A 214 7.28 -10.90 8.94
N PHE A 215 7.74 -11.66 9.92
CA PHE A 215 6.97 -12.74 10.50
C PHE A 215 6.16 -12.19 11.67
N ASP A 216 4.85 -11.99 11.49
CA ASP A 216 4.00 -11.38 12.52
C ASP A 216 3.53 -12.41 13.56
N ASP A 217 4.39 -12.70 14.53
CA ASP A 217 4.15 -13.74 15.53
C ASP A 217 2.82 -13.59 16.29
N GLU A 218 2.32 -12.35 16.44
CA GLU A 218 1.03 -12.04 17.04
C GLU A 218 -0.17 -12.64 16.27
N HIS A 219 0.06 -13.03 15.00
CA HIS A 219 -0.96 -13.52 14.08
C HIS A 219 -0.87 -15.02 13.75
N LYS A 220 -0.04 -15.78 14.47
CA LYS A 220 0.06 -17.25 14.32
C LYS A 220 -1.25 -18.00 14.46
N GLY A 221 -2.14 -17.53 15.35
CA GLY A 221 -3.44 -18.18 15.59
C GLY A 221 -4.50 -17.86 14.54
N GLN A 222 -4.20 -16.97 13.60
CA GLN A 222 -5.16 -16.46 12.62
C GLN A 222 -4.72 -16.66 11.16
N ALA A 223 -3.63 -17.38 10.93
CA ALA A 223 -3.15 -17.70 9.60
C ALA A 223 -3.33 -19.19 9.28
N GLU A 224 -3.83 -19.49 8.09
CA GLU A 224 -4.04 -20.87 7.63
C GLU A 224 -2.75 -21.70 7.65
N ASN A 225 -1.62 -21.09 7.27
CA ASN A 225 -0.34 -21.76 7.21
C ASN A 225 0.29 -22.07 8.57
N THR A 226 -0.20 -21.53 9.69
CA THR A 226 0.32 -21.87 11.04
C THR A 226 -0.73 -22.49 11.93
N HIS A 227 -2.01 -22.31 11.59
CA HIS A 227 -3.13 -22.87 12.32
C HIS A 227 -4.20 -23.37 11.32
N PRO A 228 -3.95 -24.47 10.59
CA PRO A 228 -4.83 -24.92 9.52
C PRO A 228 -6.26 -25.17 10.00
N ARG A 229 -7.25 -24.69 9.23
CA ARG A 229 -8.70 -24.81 9.53
C ARG A 229 -9.12 -24.14 10.84
N GLY A 230 -8.36 -23.15 11.30
CA GLY A 230 -8.74 -22.35 12.46
C GLY A 230 -9.95 -21.48 12.16
N ASP A 231 -10.96 -21.50 13.04
CA ASP A 231 -12.19 -20.73 12.87
C ASP A 231 -11.98 -19.21 12.88
N SER A 232 -10.83 -18.75 13.41
CA SER A 232 -10.42 -17.34 13.46
C SER A 232 -9.46 -16.94 12.33
N ASN A 233 -9.24 -17.81 11.34
CA ASN A 233 -8.27 -17.53 10.29
C ASN A 233 -8.80 -16.47 9.33
N TRP A 234 -8.10 -15.35 9.25
CA TRP A 234 -8.46 -14.24 8.37
C TRP A 234 -7.40 -13.94 7.29
N ARG A 235 -6.32 -14.75 7.26
CA ARG A 235 -5.18 -14.62 6.34
C ARG A 235 -4.62 -16.00 5.99
N GLY A 236 -3.90 -16.09 4.86
CA GLY A 236 -3.23 -17.32 4.46
C GLY A 236 -1.92 -17.57 5.20
N THR A 237 -1.12 -16.52 5.38
CA THR A 237 0.22 -16.61 5.99
C THR A 237 0.42 -15.57 7.08
N VAL A 238 1.26 -15.91 8.07
CA VAL A 238 1.81 -15.02 9.10
C VAL A 238 2.82 -14.04 8.53
N TRP A 239 3.45 -14.36 7.39
CA TRP A 239 4.39 -13.46 6.75
C TRP A 239 3.69 -12.26 6.11
N GLU A 240 4.33 -11.11 6.27
CA GLU A 240 3.88 -9.81 5.75
C GLU A 240 4.98 -9.13 4.95
N ILE A 241 4.56 -8.17 4.12
CA ILE A 241 5.45 -7.05 3.78
C ILE A 241 5.13 -5.90 4.72
N HIS A 242 5.94 -5.74 5.76
CA HIS A 242 5.74 -4.76 6.83
C HIS A 242 7.09 -4.17 7.30
N PRO A 243 7.31 -2.87 7.11
CA PRO A 243 6.46 -1.92 6.38
C PRO A 243 6.64 -2.06 4.86
N ILE A 244 5.61 -1.65 4.11
CA ILE A 244 5.79 -1.33 2.69
C ILE A 244 6.52 0.01 2.55
N THR A 245 7.38 0.08 1.53
CA THR A 245 8.28 1.22 1.28
C THR A 245 8.12 1.79 -0.13
N ALA A 246 7.55 1.01 -1.06
CA ALA A 246 7.09 1.48 -2.35
C ALA A 246 5.79 0.76 -2.74
N LEU A 247 4.93 1.50 -3.44
CA LEU A 247 3.66 1.00 -3.97
C LEU A 247 3.41 1.62 -5.34
N THR A 248 3.04 0.82 -6.32
CA THR A 248 2.71 1.29 -7.67
C THR A 248 1.55 0.48 -8.21
N VAL A 249 0.53 1.17 -8.74
CA VAL A 249 -0.55 0.51 -9.51
C VAL A 249 0.02 0.03 -10.83
N VAL A 250 -0.21 -1.23 -11.18
CA VAL A 250 0.27 -1.85 -12.41
C VAL A 250 -0.89 -2.34 -13.28
N PRO A 251 -0.74 -2.40 -14.61
CA PRO A 251 -1.71 -3.06 -15.47
C PRO A 251 -1.87 -4.54 -15.13
N HIS A 252 -3.04 -5.09 -15.35
CA HIS A 252 -3.22 -6.55 -15.35
C HIS A 252 -2.45 -7.14 -16.55
N SER A 253 -1.59 -8.13 -16.29
CA SER A 253 -0.87 -8.88 -17.31
C SER A 253 -1.62 -10.14 -17.68
#